data_AF-A0A5K1CQY6-F1
#
_entry.id   AF-A0A5K1CQY6-F1
#
_cell.length_a   1.000
_cell.length_b   1.000
_cell.length_c   1.000
_cell.angle_alpha   90.00
_cell.angle_beta   90.00
_cell.angle_gamma   90.00
#
_symmetry.space_group_name_H-M   'P 1'
#
loop_
_entity.id
_entity.type
_entity.pdbx_description
1 polymer ?
#
loop_
_entity_poly.entity_id
_entity_poly.type
_entity_poly.pdbx_seq_one_letter_code
_entity_poly.pdbx_strand_id
1 'polypeptide(L)'
;INCSAINSKKEMEKSRVLIVGGSGYMGRRLVKASLALGHPTYVLQRREIGLDIEKIEILLDFKQQGARLVEASFSDHRSLVDAVKLVDVVVCAVSGVHHRGHSTLMQLKLVDAIKEAGNIK
;
A
#
# COMPACT_ATOMS: atom_id res chain seq x y z
N ILE A 1 -32.10 -34.59 7.05
CA ILE A 1 -31.02 -34.24 6.09
C ILE A 1 -30.66 -32.79 6.37
N ASN A 2 -29.61 -32.54 7.16
CA ASN A 2 -29.14 -31.19 7.43
C ASN A 2 -28.42 -30.66 6.18
N CYS A 3 -28.86 -29.50 5.69
CA CYS A 3 -28.23 -28.79 4.56
C CYS A 3 -26.77 -28.45 4.89
N SER A 4 -25.88 -29.37 4.48
CA SER A 4 -24.74 -29.08 3.60
C SER A 4 -24.10 -27.69 3.79
N ALA A 5 -22.94 -27.59 4.43
CA ALA A 5 -21.67 -28.00 3.86
C ALA A 5 -21.39 -27.46 2.43
N ILE A 6 -21.79 -26.21 2.15
CA ILE A 6 -21.40 -25.51 0.92
C ILE A 6 -21.06 -24.03 1.16
N ASN A 7 -20.40 -23.71 2.27
CA ASN A 7 -19.56 -22.51 2.31
C ASN A 7 -18.09 -22.88 2.11
N SER A 8 -17.84 -23.79 1.16
CA SER A 8 -16.57 -23.88 0.43
C SER A 8 -16.39 -22.69 -0.51
N LYS A 9 -16.63 -21.46 -0.02
CA LYS A 9 -15.86 -20.34 -0.55
C LYS A 9 -14.47 -20.57 0.02
N LYS A 10 -13.67 -21.32 -0.73
CA LYS A 10 -12.21 -21.19 -0.80
C LYS A 10 -11.86 -19.85 -0.17
N GLU A 11 -11.29 -19.86 1.05
CA GLU A 11 -10.65 -18.65 1.56
C GLU A 11 -9.59 -18.33 0.51
N MET A 12 -9.97 -17.51 -0.47
CA MET A 12 -9.04 -16.95 -1.41
C MET A 12 -8.18 -16.09 -0.53
N GLU A 13 -7.01 -16.60 -0.16
CA GLU A 13 -6.02 -15.90 0.63
C GLU A 13 -6.02 -14.46 0.17
N LYS A 14 -6.49 -13.57 1.05
CA LYS A 14 -6.68 -12.18 0.72
C LYS A 14 -5.28 -11.63 0.43
N SER A 15 -5.06 -11.21 -0.82
CA SER A 15 -3.78 -10.62 -1.21
C SER A 15 -3.41 -9.51 -0.25
N ARG A 16 -2.16 -9.51 0.21
CA ARG A 16 -1.56 -8.43 0.99
C ARG A 16 -1.35 -7.26 0.04
N VAL A 17 -1.89 -6.10 0.37
CA VAL A 17 -1.90 -4.92 -0.53
C VAL A 17 -1.00 -3.84 0.05
N LEU A 18 -0.02 -3.35 -0.73
CA LEU A 18 0.72 -2.13 -0.43
C LEU A 18 0.10 -0.95 -1.17
N ILE A 19 -0.32 0.08 -0.43
CA ILE A 19 -0.85 1.32 -1.01
C ILE A 19 0.20 2.41 -0.85
N VAL A 20 0.70 2.89 -1.99
CA VAL A 20 1.67 3.98 -2.07
C VAL A 20 0.93 5.30 -2.30
N GLY A 21 1.20 6.29 -1.46
CA GLY A 21 0.45 7.57 -1.48
C GLY A 21 -0.88 7.51 -0.72
N GLY A 22 -1.02 6.65 0.28
CA GLY A 22 -2.24 6.47 1.07
C GLY A 22 -2.77 7.74 1.75
N SER A 23 -1.93 8.73 2.05
CA SER A 23 -2.36 10.01 2.63
C SER A 23 -2.99 10.98 1.62
N GLY A 24 -2.83 10.73 0.32
CA GLY A 24 -3.40 11.56 -0.75
C GLY A 24 -4.90 11.33 -0.97
N TYR A 25 -5.56 12.23 -1.72
CA TYR A 25 -7.03 12.22 -1.92
C TYR A 25 -7.59 10.88 -2.40
N MET A 26 -6.95 10.24 -3.39
CA MET A 26 -7.33 8.90 -3.87
C MET A 26 -6.82 7.79 -2.94
N GLY A 27 -5.59 7.92 -2.44
CA GLY A 27 -5.00 6.98 -1.50
C GLY A 27 -5.89 6.71 -0.29
N ARG A 28 -6.48 7.76 0.32
CA ARG A 28 -7.32 7.60 1.52
C ARG A 28 -8.53 6.70 1.27
N ARG A 29 -9.15 6.81 0.09
CA ARG A 29 -10.31 5.98 -0.29
C ARG A 29 -9.91 4.54 -0.58
N LEU A 30 -8.76 4.35 -1.23
CA LEU A 30 -8.23 3.01 -1.53
C LEU A 30 -7.86 2.26 -0.26
N VAL A 31 -7.26 2.92 0.73
CA VAL A 31 -6.95 2.31 2.03
C VAL A 31 -8.22 1.82 2.71
N LYS A 32 -9.23 2.70 2.83
CA LYS A 32 -10.52 2.35 3.44
C LYS A 32 -11.21 1.20 2.72
N ALA A 33 -11.21 1.21 1.38
CA ALA A 33 -11.80 0.13 0.59
C ALA A 33 -11.06 -1.20 0.78
N SER A 34 -9.73 -1.17 0.78
CA SER A 34 -8.89 -2.36 1.00
C SER A 34 -9.15 -3.00 2.37
N LEU A 35 -9.20 -2.17 3.42
CA LEU A 35 -9.55 -2.60 4.77
C LEU A 35 -10.98 -3.16 4.86
N ALA A 36 -11.96 -2.47 4.26
CA ALA A 36 -13.37 -2.90 4.25
C ALA A 36 -13.58 -4.24 3.52
N LEU A 37 -12.77 -4.53 2.51
CA LEU A 37 -12.77 -5.80 1.78
C LEU A 37 -12.00 -6.93 2.50
N GLY A 38 -11.40 -6.63 3.65
CA GLY A 38 -10.67 -7.58 4.50
C GLY A 38 -9.27 -7.92 4.00
N HIS A 39 -8.65 -7.07 3.18
CA HIS A 39 -7.28 -7.29 2.73
C HIS A 39 -6.28 -6.82 3.79
N PRO A 40 -5.24 -7.62 4.11
CA PRO A 40 -4.10 -7.14 4.88
C PRO A 40 -3.48 -5.93 4.16
N THR A 41 -3.69 -4.74 4.70
CA THR A 41 -3.39 -3.48 4.01
C THR A 41 -2.16 -2.84 4.64
N TYR A 42 -1.15 -2.62 3.80
CA TYR A 42 0.07 -1.91 4.11
C TYR A 42 0.02 -0.53 3.48
N VAL A 43 0.41 0.51 4.21
CA VAL A 43 0.44 1.88 3.73
C VAL A 43 1.86 2.40 3.79
N LEU A 44 2.38 2.85 2.64
CA LEU A 44 3.73 3.40 2.58
C LEU A 44 3.77 4.79 3.26
N GLN A 45 4.60 4.89 4.30
CA GLN A 45 4.93 6.10 5.02
C GLN A 45 6.36 6.52 4.64
N ARG A 46 6.53 7.77 4.19
CA ARG A 46 7.87 8.34 3.97
C ARG A 46 8.41 8.91 5.27
N ARG A 47 9.71 8.75 5.52
CA ARG A 47 10.43 9.31 6.69
C ARG A 47 10.24 10.82 6.85
N GLU A 48 10.15 11.55 5.74
CA GLU A 48 10.03 13.01 5.70
C GLU A 48 8.61 13.53 6.03
N ILE A 49 7.65 12.66 6.36
CA ILE A 49 6.27 13.08 6.72
C ILE A 49 6.20 13.85 8.04
N GLY A 50 7.27 13.86 8.84
CA GLY A 50 7.35 14.56 10.14
C GLY A 50 7.04 16.06 10.13
N LEU A 51 6.88 16.68 8.96
CA LEU A 51 6.57 18.11 8.80
C LEU A 51 5.09 18.39 8.53
N ASP A 52 4.25 17.37 8.33
CA ASP A 52 2.83 17.53 7.97
C ASP A 52 1.93 16.78 8.95
N ILE A 53 1.44 17.52 9.95
CA ILE A 53 0.61 17.01 11.05
C ILE A 53 -0.67 16.34 10.52
N GLU A 54 -1.30 16.93 9.49
CA GLU A 54 -2.52 16.36 8.88
C GLU A 54 -2.23 14.97 8.31
N LYS A 55 -1.11 14.81 7.58
CA LYS A 55 -0.70 13.51 7.04
C LYS A 55 -0.41 12.48 8.11
N ILE A 56 0.15 12.89 9.25
CA ILE A 56 0.44 11.98 10.38
C ILE A 56 -0.87 11.49 10.99
N GLU A 57 -1.82 12.38 11.28
CA GLU A 57 -3.12 12.01 11.84
C GLU A 57 -3.84 10.97 10.97
N ILE A 58 -3.82 11.14 9.65
CA ILE A 58 -4.41 10.18 8.70
C ILE A 58 -3.74 8.82 8.75
N LEU A 59 -2.41 8.78 8.84
CA LEU A 59 -1.69 7.51 8.94
C LEU A 59 -1.97 6.79 10.26
N LEU A 60 -2.09 7.55 11.36
CA LEU A 60 -2.49 7.02 12.66
C LEU A 60 -3.92 6.48 12.64
N ASP A 61 -4.86 7.20 12.01
CA ASP A 61 -6.24 6.74 11.79
C ASP A 61 -6.28 5.41 11.03
N PHE A 62 -5.49 5.28 9.96
CA PHE A 62 -5.37 4.01 9.24
C PHE A 62 -4.79 2.89 10.09
N LYS A 63 -3.77 3.19 10.92
CA LYS A 63 -3.20 2.23 11.85
C LYS A 63 -4.24 1.74 12.87
N GLN A 64 -5.08 2.64 13.39
CA GLN A 64 -6.19 2.31 14.28
C GLN A 64 -7.26 1.44 13.59
N GLN A 65 -7.51 1.67 12.29
CA GLN A 65 -8.40 0.84 11.47
C GLN A 65 -7.79 -0.51 11.04
N GLY A 66 -6.57 -0.83 11.48
CA GLY A 66 -5.91 -2.12 11.22
C GLY A 66 -4.93 -2.12 10.04
N ALA A 67 -4.64 -0.97 9.44
CA ALA A 67 -3.57 -0.88 8.44
C ALA A 67 -2.18 -1.00 9.09
N ARG A 68 -1.23 -1.52 8.32
CA ARG A 68 0.18 -1.61 8.72
C ARG A 68 0.97 -0.51 8.03
N LEU A 69 1.55 0.39 8.80
CA LEU A 69 2.42 1.43 8.25
C LEU A 69 3.79 0.80 7.91
N VAL A 70 4.27 1.01 6.69
CA VAL A 70 5.59 0.56 6.24
C VAL A 70 6.41 1.77 5.86
N GLU A 71 7.57 1.90 6.47
CA GLU A 71 8.47 3.00 6.24
C GLU A 71 9.36 2.70 5.03
N ALA A 72 9.22 3.49 3.97
CA ALA A 72 10.05 3.35 2.77
C ALA A 72 10.18 4.68 2.03
N SER A 73 11.25 4.83 1.25
CA SER A 73 11.52 6.03 0.47
C SER A 73 11.85 5.72 -0.98
N PHE A 74 11.37 6.56 -1.90
CA PHE A 74 11.77 6.51 -3.31
C PHE A 74 13.22 6.92 -3.56
N SER A 75 13.89 7.51 -2.57
CA SER A 75 15.34 7.73 -2.62
C SER A 75 16.15 6.50 -2.22
N ASP A 76 15.57 5.57 -1.45
CA ASP A 76 16.22 4.36 -0.95
C ASP A 76 15.58 3.11 -1.56
N HIS A 77 16.20 2.62 -2.63
CA HIS A 77 15.73 1.46 -3.38
C HIS A 77 15.58 0.20 -2.52
N ARG A 78 16.49 -0.03 -1.56
CA ARG A 78 16.43 -1.22 -0.69
C ARG A 78 15.19 -1.21 0.19
N SER A 79 14.88 -0.05 0.79
CA SER A 79 13.67 0.12 1.59
C SER A 79 12.39 -0.16 0.79
N LEU A 80 12.36 0.22 -0.50
CA LEU A 80 11.24 -0.07 -1.39
C LEU A 80 11.13 -1.56 -1.70
N VAL A 81 12.24 -2.21 -2.05
CA VAL A 81 12.26 -3.66 -2.31
C VAL A 81 11.78 -4.44 -1.09
N ASP A 82 12.27 -4.10 0.09
CA ASP A 82 11.86 -4.76 1.33
C ASP A 82 10.38 -4.54 1.64
N ALA A 83 9.84 -3.34 1.39
CA ALA A 83 8.41 -3.07 1.52
C ALA A 83 7.57 -3.88 0.53
N VAL A 84 8.03 -4.03 -0.72
CA VAL A 84 7.35 -4.79 -1.77
C VAL A 84 7.34 -6.29 -1.47
N LYS A 85 8.43 -6.84 -0.89
CA LYS A 85 8.52 -8.26 -0.48
C LYS A 85 7.48 -8.67 0.57
N LEU A 86 6.94 -7.72 1.33
CA LEU A 86 5.94 -7.98 2.37
C LEU A 86 4.53 -8.25 1.81
N VAL A 87 4.29 -7.87 0.55
CA VAL A 87 2.93 -7.82 -0.04
C VAL A 87 2.82 -8.66 -1.31
N ASP A 88 1.61 -8.85 -1.82
CA ASP A 88 1.36 -9.59 -3.06
C ASP A 88 0.91 -8.66 -4.21
N VAL A 89 0.40 -7.47 -3.86
CA VAL A 89 -0.12 -6.48 -4.80
C VAL A 89 0.33 -5.08 -4.36
N VAL A 90 0.74 -4.25 -5.32
CA VAL A 90 1.11 -2.84 -5.10
C VAL A 90 0.11 -1.93 -5.83
N VAL A 91 -0.46 -0.95 -5.12
CA VAL A 91 -1.35 0.08 -5.66
C VAL A 91 -0.70 1.44 -5.48
N CYS A 92 -0.34 2.10 -6.59
CA CYS A 92 0.25 3.43 -6.56
C CYS A 92 -0.83 4.50 -6.80
N ALA A 93 -1.11 5.29 -5.77
CA ALA A 93 -2.09 6.39 -5.79
C ALA A 93 -1.42 7.77 -5.61
N VAL A 94 -0.18 7.91 -6.09
CA VAL A 94 0.57 9.18 -6.03
C VAL A 94 -0.01 10.13 -7.07
N SER A 95 -0.48 11.31 -6.61
CA SER A 95 -1.00 12.36 -7.51
C SER A 95 0.14 12.99 -8.31
N GLY A 96 0.07 12.94 -9.64
CA GLY A 96 1.08 13.49 -10.55
C GLY A 96 1.15 15.04 -10.60
N VAL A 97 0.27 15.73 -9.88
CA VAL A 97 0.05 17.18 -10.06
C VAL A 97 1.16 18.06 -9.45
N HIS A 98 1.96 17.54 -8.50
CA HIS A 98 3.07 18.30 -7.89
C HIS A 98 4.47 17.92 -8.43
N HIS A 99 4.55 17.03 -9.42
CA HIS A 99 5.83 16.42 -9.84
C HIS A 99 5.92 16.24 -11.36
N ARG A 100 5.64 17.30 -12.13
CA ARG A 100 5.60 17.23 -13.61
C ARG A 100 6.93 16.79 -14.27
N GLY A 101 8.03 16.64 -13.53
CA GLY A 101 9.25 15.95 -13.99
C GLY A 101 9.68 14.72 -13.15
N HIS A 102 9.29 14.62 -11.87
CA HIS A 102 9.80 13.60 -10.94
C HIS A 102 8.89 12.37 -10.75
N SER A 103 7.62 12.42 -11.18
CA SER A 103 6.67 11.31 -11.02
C SER A 103 7.05 10.08 -11.84
N THR A 104 7.53 10.28 -13.07
CA THR A 104 7.96 9.19 -13.96
C THR A 104 9.16 8.44 -13.37
N LEU A 105 10.13 9.14 -12.81
CA LEU A 105 11.31 8.52 -12.19
C LEU A 105 10.95 7.75 -10.91
N MET A 106 10.03 8.26 -10.10
CA MET A 106 9.55 7.53 -8.91
C MET A 106 8.79 6.26 -9.28
N GLN A 107 7.96 6.31 -10.33
CA GLN A 107 7.26 5.13 -10.84
C GLN A 107 8.22 4.12 -11.44
N LEU A 108 9.26 4.56 -12.17
CA LEU A 108 10.33 3.68 -12.67
C LEU A 108 11.04 2.95 -11.53
N LYS A 109 11.45 3.67 -10.47
CA LYS A 109 12.07 3.05 -9.29
C LYS A 109 11.16 2.04 -8.60
N LEU A 110 9.86 2.33 -8.52
CA LEU A 110 8.90 1.38 -7.97
C LEU A 110 8.79 0.12 -8.84
N VAL A 111 8.77 0.28 -10.17
CA VAL A 111 8.77 -0.85 -11.11
C VAL A 111 10.04 -1.67 -10.99
N ASP A 112 11.20 -1.04 -10.87
CA ASP A 112 12.47 -1.74 -10.67
C ASP A 112 12.49 -2.50 -9.34
N ALA A 113 11.96 -1.90 -8.27
CA ALA A 113 11.81 -2.59 -6.98
C ALA A 113 10.84 -3.78 -7.07
N ILE A 114 9.74 -3.65 -7.81
CA ILE A 114 8.80 -4.75 -8.07
C ILE A 114 9.47 -5.89 -8.85
N LYS A 115 10.23 -5.56 -9.89
CA LYS A 115 10.98 -6.56 -10.68
C LYS A 115 12.00 -7.29 -9.82
N GLU A 116 12.72 -6.60 -8.96
CA GLU A 116 13.72 -7.19 -8.08
C GLU A 116 13.09 -8.05 -6.99
N ALA A 117 11.95 -7.64 -6.43
CA ALA A 117 11.27 -8.38 -5.39
C ALA A 117 10.63 -9.68 -5.91
N GLY A 118 10.14 -9.70 -7.16
CA GLY A 118 9.70 -10.91 -7.87
C GLY A 118 8.48 -11.62 -7.29
N ASN A 119 7.82 -11.03 -6.29
CA ASN A 119 6.71 -11.62 -5.52
C ASN A 119 5.33 -11.00 -5.84
N ILE A 120 5.29 -9.99 -6.71
CA ILE A 120 4.06 -9.27 -7.05
C ILE A 120 3.35 -9.96 -8.22
N LYS A 121 2.03 -10.11 -8.08
CA LYS A 121 1.15 -10.76 -9.06
C LYS A 121 0.84 -9.91 -10.29
#